data_AF-A0A420IGC4-F1
#
_entry.id   AF-A0A420IGC4-F1
#
_cell.length_a   1.000
_cell.length_b   1.000
_cell.length_c   1.000
_cell.angle_alpha   90.00
_cell.angle_beta   90.00
_cell.angle_gamma   90.00
#
_symmetry.space_group_name_H-M   'P 1'
#
loop_
_entity.id
_entity.type
_entity.pdbx_description
1 polymer ?
#
loop_
_entity_poly.entity_id
_entity_poly.type
_entity_poly.pdbx_seq_one_letter_code
_entity_poly.pdbx_strand_id
1 'polypeptide(L)'
;MPSSNSSRRSTRCIKFYPRVLSALLHITGLISFSLSFRFLESHPTAVTKAYGGQWQFLTVLGLTLSYATFLFGLLADITLYSPLLFLHHKLALCSTPLENVVSKVYWTLSIIDPNLLVSPGTYISLSADIGLHAMPAILLTLDFFLFSPPWTIGISQAAAISSAVGASYWIFLEHCFSQNGL
;
A
#
# COMPACT_ATOMS: atom_id res chain seq x y z
N MET A 1 -24.02 18.20 -40.25
CA MET A 1 -22.61 17.88 -40.03
C MET A 1 -21.80 19.17 -39.97
N PRO A 2 -21.27 19.51 -38.79
CA PRO A 2 -19.89 20.00 -38.61
C PRO A 2 -19.20 19.24 -37.45
N SER A 3 -18.13 18.48 -37.73
CA SER A 3 -16.70 18.83 -37.58
C SER A 3 -16.07 18.55 -36.19
N SER A 4 -15.74 17.28 -35.98
CA SER A 4 -14.41 16.73 -35.61
C SER A 4 -13.45 17.46 -34.63
N ASN A 5 -13.93 18.24 -33.65
CA ASN A 5 -13.02 18.96 -32.75
C ASN A 5 -13.14 18.70 -31.23
N SER A 6 -13.97 17.75 -30.77
CA SER A 6 -14.08 17.45 -29.32
C SER A 6 -13.12 16.36 -28.82
N SER A 7 -12.46 15.59 -29.70
CA SER A 7 -11.64 14.44 -29.29
C SER A 7 -10.15 14.75 -29.06
N ARG A 8 -9.70 15.98 -29.31
CA ARG A 8 -8.25 16.34 -29.30
C ARG A 8 -7.77 17.10 -28.06
N ARG A 9 -8.61 17.35 -27.05
CA ARG A 9 -8.21 18.11 -25.84
C ARG A 9 -7.89 17.27 -24.59
N SER A 10 -8.11 15.96 -24.62
CA SER A 10 -7.83 15.09 -23.44
C SER A 10 -6.41 14.50 -23.42
N THR A 11 -5.62 14.66 -24.48
CA THR A 11 -4.37 13.93 -24.71
C THR A 11 -3.09 14.73 -24.44
N ARG A 12 -3.15 15.89 -23.76
CA ARG A 12 -1.98 16.77 -23.66
C ARG A 12 -1.80 17.49 -22.31
N CYS A 13 -1.87 16.74 -21.22
CA CYS A 13 -1.10 17.06 -20.01
C CYS A 13 -0.62 15.76 -19.34
N ILE A 14 -0.08 14.84 -20.13
CA ILE A 14 0.80 13.80 -19.60
C ILE A 14 2.11 14.53 -19.36
N LYS A 15 2.30 15.02 -18.12
CA LYS A 15 3.58 15.58 -17.70
C LYS A 15 4.65 14.54 -18.07
N PHE A 16 5.61 14.97 -18.87
CA PHE A 16 6.76 14.16 -19.29
C PHE A 16 7.68 14.00 -18.08
N TYR A 17 7.27 13.16 -17.12
CA TYR A 17 8.15 12.75 -16.04
C TYR A 17 9.16 11.76 -16.62
N PRO A 18 10.45 11.86 -16.28
CA PRO A 18 11.42 10.90 -16.78
C PRO A 18 11.05 9.53 -16.21
N ARG A 19 10.61 8.60 -17.06
CA ARG A 19 10.28 7.20 -16.73
C ARG A 19 11.33 6.53 -15.84
N VAL A 20 12.60 6.92 -16.02
CA VAL A 20 13.71 6.49 -15.18
C VAL A 20 13.48 6.84 -13.70
N LEU A 21 12.97 8.02 -13.38
CA LEU A 21 12.70 8.42 -11.99
C LEU A 21 11.53 7.64 -11.38
N SER A 22 10.47 7.39 -12.16
CA SER A 22 9.37 6.48 -11.76
C SER A 22 9.91 5.08 -11.46
N ALA A 23 10.68 4.51 -12.38
CA ALA A 23 11.29 3.20 -12.20
C ALA A 23 12.23 3.15 -11.00
N LEU A 24 13.03 4.20 -10.76
CA LEU A 24 13.90 4.30 -9.59
C LEU A 24 13.07 4.31 -8.30
N LEU A 25 11.98 5.09 -8.24
CA LEU A 25 11.09 5.09 -7.07
C LEU A 25 10.50 3.70 -6.84
N HIS A 26 10.00 3.05 -7.89
CA HIS A 26 9.44 1.70 -7.82
C HIS A 26 10.47 0.67 -7.34
N ILE A 27 11.72 0.73 -7.85
CA ILE A 27 12.81 -0.13 -7.39
C ILE A 27 13.13 0.13 -5.91
N THR A 28 13.25 1.40 -5.50
CA THR A 28 13.49 1.77 -4.09
C THR A 28 12.40 1.21 -3.18
N GLY A 29 11.13 1.32 -3.56
CA GLY A 29 10.04 0.75 -2.78
C GLY A 29 10.07 -0.78 -2.74
N LEU A 30 10.30 -1.46 -3.87
CA LEU A 30 10.41 -2.92 -3.87
C LEU A 30 11.54 -3.41 -2.97
N ILE A 31 12.69 -2.73 -2.96
CA ILE A 31 13.80 -3.04 -2.04
C ILE A 31 13.36 -2.80 -0.59
N SER A 32 12.79 -1.64 -0.29
CA SER A 32 12.31 -1.30 1.06
C SER A 32 11.31 -2.33 1.57
N PHE A 33 10.30 -2.67 0.77
CA PHE A 33 9.24 -3.60 1.15
C PHE A 33 9.76 -5.03 1.27
N SER A 34 10.70 -5.44 0.41
CA SER A 34 11.38 -6.74 0.55
C SER A 34 12.15 -6.85 1.86
N LEU A 35 12.84 -5.78 2.28
CA LEU A 35 13.55 -5.76 3.55
C LEU A 35 12.58 -5.85 4.73
N SER A 36 11.43 -5.19 4.65
CA SER A 36 10.35 -5.30 5.64
C SER A 36 9.79 -6.73 5.72
N PHE A 37 9.51 -7.39 4.59
CA PHE A 37 9.09 -8.81 4.60
C PHE A 37 10.17 -9.72 5.18
N ARG A 38 11.44 -9.52 4.81
CA ARG A 38 12.55 -10.29 5.39
C ARG A 38 12.67 -10.08 6.90
N PHE A 39 12.40 -8.87 7.39
CA PHE A 39 12.37 -8.59 8.83
C PHE A 39 11.27 -9.41 9.51
N LEU A 40 10.05 -9.41 8.97
CA LEU A 40 8.91 -10.18 9.52
C LEU A 40 9.16 -11.70 9.52
N GLU A 41 9.85 -12.22 8.51
CA GLU A 41 10.22 -13.63 8.44
C GLU A 41 11.30 -14.00 9.47
N SER A 42 12.29 -13.13 9.66
CA SER A 42 13.42 -13.38 10.57
C SER A 42 13.11 -13.12 12.05
N HIS A 43 12.00 -12.45 12.37
CA HIS A 43 11.61 -12.10 13.74
C HIS A 43 10.22 -12.66 14.08
N PRO A 44 10.08 -14.00 14.22
CA PRO A 44 8.81 -14.61 14.56
C PRO A 44 8.35 -14.19 15.96
N THR A 45 7.04 -13.95 16.10
CA THR A 45 6.40 -13.59 17.37
C THR A 45 5.40 -14.68 17.79
N ALA A 46 4.75 -14.51 18.95
CA ALA A 46 3.66 -15.40 19.37
C ALA A 46 2.56 -15.50 18.29
N VAL A 47 2.29 -14.39 17.59
CA VAL A 47 1.29 -14.33 16.50
C VAL A 47 1.68 -15.21 15.31
N THR A 48 2.96 -15.45 15.06
CA THR A 48 3.41 -16.35 13.98
C THR A 48 2.88 -17.79 14.16
N LYS A 49 2.60 -18.22 15.39
CA LYS A 49 2.07 -19.56 15.69
C LYS A 49 0.54 -19.63 15.64
N ALA A 50 -0.15 -18.49 15.59
CA ALA A 50 -1.60 -18.41 15.52
C ALA A 50 -2.11 -18.67 14.09
N TYR A 51 -3.36 -19.11 13.95
CA TYR A 51 -4.05 -19.18 12.67
C TYR A 51 -4.08 -17.80 11.99
N GLY A 52 -3.76 -17.76 10.70
CA GLY A 52 -3.54 -16.51 9.94
C GLY A 52 -2.15 -15.90 10.15
N GLY A 53 -1.45 -16.26 11.22
CA GLY A 53 -0.08 -15.82 11.46
C GLY A 53 0.06 -14.30 11.43
N GLN A 54 1.16 -13.84 10.84
CA GLN A 54 1.46 -12.43 10.59
C GLN A 54 0.52 -11.76 9.55
N TRP A 55 -0.26 -12.53 8.78
CA TRP A 55 -1.22 -11.99 7.81
C TRP A 55 -2.47 -11.39 8.45
N GLN A 56 -2.67 -11.60 9.76
CA GLN A 56 -3.73 -10.94 10.54
C GLN A 56 -3.52 -9.42 10.60
N PHE A 57 -2.27 -8.95 10.51
CA PHE A 57 -1.98 -7.53 10.62
C PHE A 57 -2.32 -6.78 9.33
N LEU A 58 -3.12 -5.72 9.45
CA LEU A 58 -3.44 -4.85 8.33
C LEU A 58 -2.17 -4.24 7.71
N THR A 59 -1.13 -3.98 8.51
CA THR A 59 0.19 -3.53 8.01
C THR A 59 0.80 -4.50 7.02
N VAL A 60 0.71 -5.82 7.26
CA VAL A 60 1.30 -6.84 6.38
C VAL A 60 0.50 -6.94 5.08
N LEU A 61 -0.84 -6.92 5.17
CA LEU A 61 -1.72 -6.91 4.01
C LEU A 61 -1.53 -5.64 3.16
N GLY A 62 -1.42 -4.49 3.82
CA GLY A 62 -1.07 -3.21 3.19
C GLY A 62 0.26 -3.30 2.45
N LEU A 63 1.31 -3.77 3.14
CA LEU A 63 2.65 -3.90 2.58
C LEU A 63 2.66 -4.79 1.33
N THR A 64 1.86 -5.87 1.32
CA THR A 64 1.70 -6.74 0.14
C THR A 64 1.04 -6.00 -1.02
N LEU A 65 0.01 -5.21 -0.74
CA LEU A 65 -0.66 -4.41 -1.77
C LEU A 65 0.27 -3.31 -2.32
N SER A 66 1.07 -2.69 -1.46
CA SER A 66 2.12 -1.73 -1.80
C SER A 66 3.19 -2.37 -2.69
N TYR A 67 3.65 -3.56 -2.33
CA TYR A 67 4.58 -4.36 -3.13
C TYR A 67 4.02 -4.66 -4.51
N ALA A 68 2.78 -5.15 -4.59
CA ALA A 68 2.12 -5.41 -5.87
C ALA A 68 1.98 -4.13 -6.70
N THR A 69 1.57 -3.02 -6.09
CA THR A 69 1.43 -1.71 -6.75
C THR A 69 2.75 -1.30 -7.42
N PHE A 70 3.86 -1.38 -6.68
CA PHE A 70 5.18 -0.99 -7.18
C PHE A 70 5.76 -2.00 -8.18
N LEU A 71 5.45 -3.28 -8.02
CA LEU A 71 5.83 -4.32 -8.98
C LEU A 71 5.18 -4.08 -10.34
N PHE A 72 3.86 -3.85 -10.37
CA PHE A 72 3.16 -3.56 -11.62
C PHE A 72 3.57 -2.20 -12.21
N GLY A 73 3.87 -1.21 -11.37
CA GLY A 73 4.42 0.08 -11.79
C GLY A 73 5.76 -0.08 -12.50
N LEU A 74 6.71 -0.81 -11.89
CA LEU A 74 8.02 -1.09 -12.49
C LEU A 74 7.90 -1.87 -13.79
N LEU A 75 7.06 -2.91 -13.83
CA LEU A 75 6.86 -3.69 -15.05
C LEU A 75 6.26 -2.82 -16.16
N ALA A 76 5.34 -1.90 -15.84
CA ALA A 76 4.80 -0.94 -16.79
C ALA A 76 5.87 0.04 -17.30
N ASP A 77 6.76 0.53 -16.43
CA ASP A 77 7.86 1.44 -16.79
C ASP A 77 8.84 0.78 -17.78
N ILE A 78 9.13 -0.51 -17.60
CA ILE A 78 10.06 -1.27 -18.44
C ILE A 78 9.40 -1.71 -19.76
N THR A 79 8.20 -2.27 -19.69
CA THR A 79 7.55 -2.93 -20.85
C THR A 79 6.69 -2.00 -21.69
N LEU A 80 6.29 -0.85 -21.14
CA LEU A 80 5.30 0.07 -21.73
C LEU A 80 3.94 -0.58 -21.99
N TYR A 81 3.62 -1.68 -21.30
CA TYR A 81 2.39 -2.42 -21.51
C TYR A 81 1.23 -1.80 -20.72
N SER A 82 0.28 -1.19 -21.43
CA SER A 82 -0.84 -0.43 -20.85
C SER A 82 -1.66 -1.18 -19.78
N PRO A 83 -1.93 -2.49 -19.89
CA PRO A 83 -2.65 -3.22 -18.85
C PRO A 83 -1.94 -3.25 -17.49
N LEU A 84 -0.60 -3.28 -17.47
CA LEU A 84 0.17 -3.24 -16.21
C LEU A 84 0.06 -1.88 -15.56
N LEU A 85 0.12 -0.81 -16.36
CA LEU A 85 -0.09 0.55 -15.89
C LEU A 85 -1.50 0.74 -15.33
N PHE A 86 -2.51 0.19 -16.01
CA PHE A 86 -3.89 0.18 -15.51
C PHE A 86 -4.00 -0.54 -14.16
N LEU A 87 -3.37 -1.70 -14.03
CA LEU A 87 -3.40 -2.47 -12.79
C LEU A 87 -2.67 -1.73 -11.66
N HIS A 88 -1.49 -1.16 -11.92
CA HIS A 88 -0.79 -0.29 -10.98
C HIS A 88 -1.69 0.83 -10.46
N HIS A 89 -2.34 1.61 -11.35
CA HIS A 89 -3.24 2.69 -10.92
C HIS A 89 -4.45 2.19 -10.11
N LYS A 90 -4.99 1.01 -10.44
CA LYS A 90 -6.09 0.41 -9.68
C LYS A 90 -5.67 -0.04 -8.29
N LEU A 91 -4.48 -0.61 -8.18
CA LEU A 91 -3.92 -1.01 -6.88
C LEU A 91 -3.58 0.22 -6.03
N ALA A 92 -2.95 1.24 -6.62
CA ALA A 92 -2.61 2.52 -5.98
C ALA A 92 -3.84 3.23 -5.37
N LEU A 93 -5.01 3.10 -6.02
CA LEU A 93 -6.27 3.64 -5.49
C LEU A 93 -6.65 3.07 -4.11
N CYS A 94 -6.22 1.83 -3.83
CA CYS A 94 -6.49 1.16 -2.56
C CYS A 94 -5.28 1.23 -1.63
N SER A 95 -4.07 0.94 -2.10
CA SER A 95 -2.85 0.87 -1.27
C SER A 95 -2.46 2.23 -0.71
N THR A 96 -2.45 3.29 -1.53
CA THR A 96 -2.03 4.62 -1.09
C THR A 96 -2.86 5.16 0.09
N PRO A 97 -4.21 5.18 0.04
CA PRO A 97 -4.99 5.63 1.20
C PRO A 97 -4.90 4.64 2.38
N LEU A 98 -4.89 3.32 2.12
CA LEU A 98 -4.76 2.31 3.17
C LEU A 98 -3.49 2.50 3.99
N GLU A 99 -2.34 2.61 3.33
CA GLU A 99 -1.04 2.78 3.99
C GLU A 99 -0.92 4.10 4.72
N ASN A 100 -1.52 5.17 4.19
CA ASN A 100 -1.62 6.45 4.91
C ASN A 100 -2.42 6.32 6.21
N VAL A 101 -3.50 5.53 6.21
CA VAL A 101 -4.28 5.24 7.42
C VAL A 101 -3.47 4.39 8.39
N VAL A 102 -2.88 3.29 7.92
CA VAL A 102 -2.02 2.40 8.73
C VAL A 102 -0.91 3.20 9.41
N SER A 103 -0.19 4.02 8.66
CA SER A 103 0.91 4.85 9.17
C SER A 103 0.43 5.82 10.25
N LYS A 104 -0.64 6.58 9.99
CA LYS A 104 -1.16 7.56 10.94
C LYS A 104 -1.66 6.91 12.23
N VAL A 105 -2.43 5.82 12.10
CA VAL A 105 -2.94 5.07 13.26
C VAL A 105 -1.77 4.52 14.08
N TYR A 106 -0.81 3.87 13.43
CA TYR A 106 0.37 3.30 14.09
C TYR A 106 1.15 4.36 14.89
N TRP A 107 1.60 5.44 14.24
CA TRP A 107 2.43 6.44 14.90
C TRP A 107 1.66 7.21 15.98
N THR A 108 0.36 7.45 15.79
CA THR A 108 -0.47 8.07 16.83
C THR A 108 -0.55 7.19 18.07
N LEU A 109 -0.84 5.89 17.90
CA LEU A 109 -0.92 4.95 19.02
C LEU A 109 0.45 4.78 19.69
N SER A 110 1.52 4.70 18.91
CA SER A 110 2.91 4.55 19.40
C SER A 110 3.34 5.73 20.29
N ILE A 111 2.91 6.95 19.94
CA ILE A 111 3.18 8.15 20.74
C ILE A 111 2.35 8.17 22.03
N ILE A 112 1.10 7.69 22.00
CA ILE A 112 0.20 7.69 23.16
C ILE A 112 0.59 6.60 24.16
N ASP A 113 0.63 5.35 23.70
CA ASP A 113 1.05 4.19 24.50
C ASP A 113 1.54 3.06 23.59
N PRO A 114 2.86 2.81 23.51
CA PRO A 114 3.41 1.77 22.64
C PRO A 114 2.99 0.35 23.07
N ASN A 115 2.54 0.16 24.31
CA ASN A 115 2.06 -1.14 24.79
C ASN A 115 0.72 -1.57 24.13
N LEU A 116 0.03 -0.64 23.45
CA LEU A 116 -1.15 -0.95 22.64
C LEU A 116 -0.81 -1.66 21.32
N LEU A 117 0.45 -1.54 20.87
CA LEU A 117 0.92 -2.07 19.59
C LEU A 117 1.81 -3.29 19.76
N VAL A 118 2.62 -3.30 20.82
CA VAL A 118 3.68 -4.28 21.02
C VAL A 118 3.64 -4.77 22.46
N SER A 119 3.71 -6.10 22.64
CA SER A 119 3.75 -6.70 23.98
C SER A 119 4.96 -6.18 24.77
N PRO A 120 4.80 -5.91 26.09
CA PRO A 120 5.91 -5.48 26.93
C PRO A 120 7.13 -6.39 26.79
N GLY A 121 8.30 -5.79 26.54
CA GLY A 121 9.57 -6.52 26.35
C GLY A 121 9.86 -6.97 24.91
N THR A 122 8.94 -6.76 23.97
CA THR A 122 9.25 -6.91 22.54
C THR A 122 9.81 -5.58 22.01
N TYR A 123 10.96 -5.65 21.34
CA TYR A 123 11.64 -4.49 20.77
C TYR A 123 11.68 -4.61 19.25
N ILE A 124 11.24 -3.56 18.57
CA ILE A 124 11.42 -3.38 17.13
C ILE A 124 12.50 -2.33 16.90
N SER A 125 13.45 -2.61 16.00
CA SER A 125 14.44 -1.61 15.63
C SER A 125 13.75 -0.46 14.90
N LEU A 126 14.19 0.78 15.14
CA LEU A 126 13.61 1.95 14.49
C LEU A 126 13.60 1.85 12.95
N SER A 127 14.63 1.23 12.37
CA SER A 127 14.71 1.02 10.92
C SER A 127 13.63 0.07 10.42
N ALA A 128 13.37 -1.04 11.12
CA ALA A 128 12.30 -1.97 10.77
C ALA A 128 10.93 -1.31 10.96
N ASP A 129 10.77 -0.52 12.03
CA ASP A 129 9.53 0.17 12.32
C ASP A 129 9.16 1.21 11.24
N ILE A 130 10.13 2.05 10.85
CA ILE A 130 10.01 2.97 9.72
C ILE A 130 9.72 2.21 8.42
N GLY A 131 10.42 1.10 8.18
CA GLY A 131 10.25 0.28 6.98
C GLY A 131 8.87 -0.36 6.87
N LEU A 132 8.26 -0.74 7.98
CA LEU A 132 6.94 -1.37 8.03
C LEU A 132 5.81 -0.35 8.00
N HIS A 133 5.93 0.75 8.75
CA HIS A 133 4.80 1.65 9.02
C HIS A 133 4.89 3.02 8.34
N ALA A 134 6.07 3.46 7.90
CA ALA A 134 6.22 4.79 7.27
C ALA A 134 6.57 4.71 5.78
N MET A 135 7.53 3.86 5.39
CA MET A 135 8.02 3.79 4.01
C MET A 135 6.94 3.46 2.98
N PRO A 136 6.02 2.51 3.21
CA PRO A 136 4.94 2.25 2.25
C PRO A 136 4.09 3.48 1.97
N ALA A 137 3.63 4.17 3.02
CA ALA A 137 2.84 5.39 2.90
C ALA A 137 3.61 6.52 2.20
N ILE A 138 4.88 6.75 2.57
CA ILE A 138 5.71 7.80 1.99
C ILE A 138 5.91 7.55 0.49
N LEU A 139 6.33 6.33 0.11
CA LEU A 139 6.69 6.02 -1.27
C LEU A 139 5.46 5.99 -2.17
N LEU A 140 4.33 5.42 -1.73
CA LEU A 140 3.07 5.47 -2.48
C LEU A 140 2.52 6.90 -2.62
N THR A 141 2.71 7.74 -1.61
CA THR A 141 2.30 9.14 -1.67
C THR A 141 3.17 9.93 -2.64
N LEU A 142 4.48 9.70 -2.64
CA LEU A 142 5.39 10.28 -3.64
C LEU A 142 5.02 9.83 -5.05
N ASP A 143 4.77 8.54 -5.24
CA ASP A 143 4.33 7.99 -6.53
C ASP A 143 3.03 8.64 -7.01
N PHE A 144 2.04 8.76 -6.11
CA PHE A 144 0.77 9.40 -6.41
C PHE A 144 0.94 10.86 -6.87
N PHE A 145 1.70 11.67 -6.13
CA PHE A 145 1.85 13.10 -6.45
C PHE A 145 2.77 13.36 -7.65
N LEU A 146 3.79 12.51 -7.84
CA LEU A 146 4.83 12.74 -8.83
C LEU A 146 4.56 12.02 -10.15
N PHE A 147 3.95 10.84 -10.16
CA PHE A 147 3.88 9.99 -11.36
C PHE A 147 2.45 9.55 -11.74
N SER A 148 1.51 9.51 -10.80
CA SER A 148 0.13 9.14 -11.09
C SER A 148 -0.73 10.30 -11.63
N PRO A 149 -1.71 10.01 -12.50
CA PRO A 149 -2.77 10.98 -12.80
C PRO A 149 -3.66 11.21 -11.55
N PRO A 150 -4.29 12.39 -11.44
CA PRO A 150 -5.27 12.62 -10.37
C PRO A 150 -6.37 11.57 -10.38
N TRP A 151 -6.72 11.02 -9.22
CA TRP A 151 -7.84 10.10 -9.12
C TRP A 151 -9.16 10.83 -9.41
N THR A 152 -9.99 10.21 -10.24
CA THR A 152 -11.28 10.78 -10.67
C THR A 152 -12.48 10.06 -10.05
N ILE A 153 -12.27 9.29 -8.97
CA ILE A 153 -13.35 8.57 -8.30
C ILE A 153 -14.24 9.52 -7.48
N GLY A 154 -15.56 9.27 -7.51
CA GLY A 154 -16.51 10.01 -6.68
C GLY A 154 -16.45 9.59 -5.21
N ILE A 155 -16.93 10.45 -4.31
CA ILE A 155 -16.96 10.17 -2.87
C ILE A 155 -17.72 8.87 -2.54
N SER A 156 -18.84 8.61 -3.22
CA SER A 156 -19.61 7.37 -3.04
C SER A 156 -18.82 6.13 -3.44
N GLN A 157 -18.05 6.19 -4.52
CA GLN A 157 -17.18 5.10 -4.96
C GLN A 157 -16.02 4.88 -3.98
N ALA A 158 -15.38 5.98 -3.53
CA ALA A 158 -14.34 5.91 -2.52
C ALA A 158 -14.86 5.26 -1.23
N ALA A 159 -16.01 5.72 -0.72
CA ALA A 159 -16.65 5.16 0.46
C ALA A 159 -16.98 3.67 0.26
N ALA A 160 -17.57 3.30 -0.87
CA ALA A 160 -17.88 1.89 -1.16
C ALA A 160 -16.64 1.00 -1.17
N ILE A 161 -15.54 1.44 -1.81
CA ILE A 161 -14.28 0.69 -1.85
C ILE A 161 -13.69 0.56 -0.43
N SER A 162 -13.62 1.66 0.32
CA SER A 162 -13.10 1.66 1.69
C SER A 162 -13.92 0.77 2.61
N SER A 163 -15.24 0.85 2.56
CA SER A 163 -16.14 0.00 3.35
C SER A 163 -16.01 -1.47 2.96
N ALA A 164 -15.90 -1.78 1.67
CA ALA A 164 -15.70 -3.15 1.22
C ALA A 164 -14.37 -3.73 1.73
N VAL A 165 -13.26 -3.00 1.58
CA VAL A 165 -11.95 -3.42 2.09
C VAL A 165 -11.97 -3.60 3.60
N GLY A 166 -12.55 -2.63 4.33
CA GLY A 166 -12.67 -2.70 5.79
C GLY A 166 -13.50 -3.89 6.25
N ALA A 167 -14.66 -4.13 5.63
CA ALA A 167 -15.53 -5.27 5.95
C ALA A 167 -14.84 -6.60 5.62
N SER A 168 -14.16 -6.71 4.47
CA SER A 168 -13.40 -7.92 4.12
C SER A 168 -12.29 -8.20 5.12
N TYR A 169 -11.55 -7.17 5.54
CA TYR A 169 -10.52 -7.32 6.57
C TYR A 169 -11.12 -7.76 7.90
N TRP A 170 -12.22 -7.14 8.32
CA TRP A 170 -12.93 -7.50 9.56
C TRP A 170 -13.37 -8.96 9.55
N ILE A 171 -14.03 -9.41 8.47
CA ILE A 171 -14.49 -10.80 8.33
C ILE A 171 -13.30 -11.78 8.41
N PHE A 172 -12.19 -11.45 7.76
CA PHE A 172 -10.98 -12.27 7.81
C PHE A 172 -10.39 -12.33 9.23
N LEU A 173 -10.29 -11.19 9.92
CA LEU A 173 -9.83 -11.13 11.30
C LEU A 173 -10.70 -11.96 12.24
N GLU A 174 -12.03 -11.82 12.14
CA GLU A 174 -12.98 -12.56 12.96
C GLU A 174 -12.83 -14.08 12.74
N HIS A 175 -12.66 -14.48 11.48
CA HIS A 175 -12.38 -15.88 11.16
C HIS A 175 -11.07 -16.34 11.81
N CYS A 176 -9.99 -15.56 11.72
CA CYS A 176 -8.74 -15.90 12.41
C CYS A 176 -8.91 -16.01 13.93
N PHE A 177 -9.62 -15.07 14.54
CA PHE A 177 -9.91 -15.07 15.97
C PHE A 177 -10.67 -16.35 16.39
N SER A 178 -11.72 -16.71 15.64
CA SER A 178 -12.51 -17.93 15.89
C SER A 178 -11.68 -19.22 15.84
N GLN A 179 -10.67 -19.30 14.98
CA GLN A 179 -9.77 -20.45 14.87
C GLN A 179 -8.73 -20.51 16.00
N ASN A 180 -8.39 -19.36 16.58
CA ASN A 180 -7.41 -19.26 17.66
C ASN A 180 -8.01 -19.54 19.04
N GLY A 181 -9.33 -19.81 19.13
CA GLY A 181 -10.00 -20.22 20.36
C GLY A 181 -10.17 -19.09 21.38
N LEU A 182 -10.23 -17.85 20.90
CA LEU A 182 -10.56 -16.66 21.68
C LEU A 182 -11.97 -16.17 21.36
#